data_AF-A0A7X0CLE3-F1
#
_entry.id   AF-A0A7X0CLE3-F1
#
_cell.length_a   1.000
_cell.length_b   1.000
_cell.length_c   1.000
_cell.angle_alpha   90.00
_cell.angle_beta   90.00
_cell.angle_gamma   90.00
#
_symmetry.space_group_name_H-M   'P 1'
#
loop_
_entity.id
_entity.type
_entity.pdbx_description
1 polymer ?
#
loop_
_entity_poly.entity_id
_entity_poly.type
_entity_poly.pdbx_seq_one_letter_code
_entity_poly.pdbx_strand_id
1 'polypeptide(L)'
;MSLSLFCKAQTTIDTVRSSPVTVPGKGLYEHDFLYAGEGGPETMFIIKGGSVVWTYTHPAKGEISDAVMLSNGNILFAHQFGITLIDQQRNVLWNYDVPDGNEVHTAVPIGNNHVLFVQNGKIAKVIVINIKTNKVEKEFEVPVGNPEQVHPQFRHARLTNNGTLILAHMDLHEIVEYNSDGKAIWSLNVPQVWGVTPLKNGNVLVAEERIPQVEEYDQTGKVVWSYSGKELPGFKFGGWQMAYRLDNGNTIINNWTGKGNKTPVQFIEVNKQKKLVWALRSWDQPADLGPSTILQIIDNKNRPENVRFGNIR
;
A
#
# COMPACT_ATOMS: atom_id res chain seq x y z
N MET A 1 50.74 -28.18 -32.55
CA MET A 1 49.48 -27.67 -33.13
C MET A 1 48.37 -27.94 -32.14
N SER A 2 47.81 -26.85 -31.61
CA SER A 2 46.69 -26.79 -30.66
C SER A 2 45.42 -27.40 -31.26
N LEU A 3 44.57 -28.01 -30.42
CA LEU A 3 43.13 -27.71 -30.43
C LEU A 3 42.50 -28.16 -29.10
N SER A 4 42.19 -27.18 -28.26
CA SER A 4 41.35 -27.31 -27.07
C SER A 4 39.88 -27.31 -27.48
N LEU A 5 39.12 -28.36 -27.14
CA LEU A 5 37.66 -28.37 -27.22
C LEU A 5 37.10 -27.59 -26.02
N PHE A 6 36.77 -26.31 -26.23
CA PHE A 6 35.88 -25.58 -25.33
C PHE A 6 34.44 -25.97 -25.63
N CYS A 7 33.84 -26.76 -24.75
CA CYS A 7 32.39 -26.95 -24.72
C CYS A 7 31.77 -25.64 -24.19
N LYS A 8 31.21 -24.80 -25.07
CA LYS A 8 30.37 -23.68 -24.66
C LYS A 8 29.05 -24.26 -24.15
N ALA A 9 28.88 -24.32 -22.84
CA ALA A 9 27.57 -24.45 -22.23
C ALA A 9 26.75 -23.22 -22.61
N GLN A 10 25.78 -23.42 -23.49
CA GLN A 10 24.85 -22.38 -23.90
C GLN A 10 23.82 -22.25 -22.79
N THR A 11 24.02 -21.28 -21.90
CA THR A 11 23.02 -20.90 -20.91
C THR A 11 21.85 -20.27 -21.66
N THR A 12 20.81 -21.06 -21.91
CA THR A 12 19.52 -20.53 -22.35
C THR A 12 18.96 -19.73 -21.17
N ILE A 13 19.17 -18.42 -21.19
CA ILE A 13 18.37 -17.50 -20.39
C ILE A 13 16.98 -17.56 -21.00
N ASP A 14 16.08 -18.32 -20.38
CA ASP A 14 14.65 -18.27 -20.66
C ASP A 14 14.17 -16.86 -20.38
N THR A 15 14.14 -16.05 -21.43
CA THR A 15 13.58 -14.70 -21.41
C THR A 15 12.06 -14.83 -21.47
N VAL A 16 11.47 -15.23 -20.34
CA VAL A 16 10.01 -15.22 -20.19
C VAL A 16 9.53 -13.79 -20.44
N ARG A 17 8.76 -13.59 -21.52
CA ARG A 17 8.33 -12.25 -21.98
C ARG A 17 7.13 -11.71 -21.20
N SER A 18 6.42 -12.55 -20.45
CA SER A 18 5.18 -12.19 -19.74
C SER A 18 4.90 -13.13 -18.56
N SER A 19 4.22 -12.64 -17.50
CA SER A 19 3.68 -13.53 -16.46
C SER A 19 2.67 -14.53 -17.07
N PRO A 20 2.46 -15.70 -16.43
CA PRO A 20 1.48 -16.68 -16.91
C PRO A 20 0.08 -16.06 -17.04
N VAL A 21 -0.62 -16.40 -18.13
CA VAL A 21 -2.02 -15.97 -18.33
C VAL A 21 -2.95 -16.65 -17.34
N THR A 22 -2.69 -17.93 -17.03
CA THR A 22 -3.38 -18.69 -15.99
C THR A 22 -2.60 -18.57 -14.69
N VAL A 23 -3.28 -18.10 -13.64
CA VAL A 23 -2.72 -17.92 -12.30
C VAL A 23 -3.51 -18.73 -11.27
N PRO A 24 -2.93 -19.12 -10.11
CA PRO A 24 -3.64 -19.90 -9.10
C PRO A 24 -4.75 -19.11 -8.40
N GLY A 25 -5.61 -19.84 -7.69
CA GLY A 25 -6.78 -19.31 -6.99
C GLY A 25 -7.97 -19.10 -7.92
N LYS A 26 -8.98 -18.39 -7.43
CA LYS A 26 -10.27 -18.19 -8.11
C LYS A 26 -10.42 -16.80 -8.73
N GLY A 27 -9.29 -16.12 -9.02
CA GLY A 27 -9.29 -14.75 -9.57
C GLY A 27 -10.10 -13.80 -8.69
N LEU A 28 -11.06 -13.08 -9.28
CA LEU A 28 -11.93 -12.14 -8.56
C LEU A 28 -12.86 -12.82 -7.53
N TYR A 29 -13.09 -14.13 -7.62
CA TYR A 29 -13.96 -14.87 -6.68
C TYR A 29 -13.25 -15.29 -5.40
N GLU A 30 -11.93 -15.07 -5.28
CA GLU A 30 -11.18 -15.48 -4.10
C GLU A 30 -11.56 -14.64 -2.88
N HIS A 31 -11.66 -13.33 -3.07
CA HIS A 31 -11.88 -12.35 -2.01
C HIS A 31 -12.90 -11.30 -2.45
N ASP A 32 -13.66 -10.78 -1.49
CA ASP A 32 -14.35 -9.50 -1.64
C ASP A 32 -13.37 -8.39 -1.19
N PHE A 33 -13.19 -7.34 -1.98
CA PHE A 33 -12.18 -6.30 -1.67
C PHE A 33 -12.49 -4.93 -2.28
N LEU A 34 -11.99 -3.88 -1.61
CA LEU A 34 -11.77 -2.56 -2.20
C LEU A 34 -10.41 -2.56 -2.90
N TYR A 35 -10.32 -1.90 -4.04
CA TYR A 35 -9.12 -1.81 -4.87
C TYR A 35 -8.92 -0.37 -5.37
N ALA A 36 -7.68 0.11 -5.35
CA ALA A 36 -7.25 1.33 -6.04
C ALA A 36 -5.77 1.23 -6.44
N GLY A 37 -5.32 2.09 -7.35
CA GLY A 37 -3.92 2.12 -7.75
C GLY A 37 -3.49 3.34 -8.56
N GLU A 38 -2.17 3.56 -8.55
CA GLU A 38 -1.49 4.66 -9.22
C GLU A 38 -1.14 4.32 -10.67
N GLY A 39 -1.04 5.34 -11.55
CA GLY A 39 -0.55 5.14 -12.93
C GLY A 39 -1.62 4.75 -13.96
N GLY A 40 -2.89 4.78 -13.57
CA GLY A 40 -4.07 4.70 -14.45
C GLY A 40 -5.01 5.88 -14.25
N PRO A 41 -6.24 5.83 -14.78
CA PRO A 41 -7.32 6.65 -14.26
C PRO A 41 -7.46 6.44 -12.75
N GLU A 42 -7.77 7.50 -12.01
CA GLU A 42 -7.93 7.46 -10.55
C GLU A 42 -9.23 6.76 -10.13
N THR A 43 -9.29 5.46 -10.40
CA THR A 43 -10.49 4.65 -10.24
C THR A 43 -10.35 3.71 -9.05
N MET A 44 -11.37 3.73 -8.20
CA MET A 44 -11.57 2.75 -7.15
C MET A 44 -12.64 1.75 -7.56
N PHE A 45 -12.49 0.50 -7.12
CA PHE A 45 -13.43 -0.58 -7.38
C PHE A 45 -13.78 -1.31 -6.09
N ILE A 46 -15.04 -1.74 -5.97
CA ILE A 46 -15.43 -2.76 -4.99
C ILE A 46 -15.78 -4.03 -5.74
N ILE A 47 -15.09 -5.10 -5.39
CA ILE A 47 -15.32 -6.44 -5.91
C ILE A 47 -16.07 -7.24 -4.86
N LYS A 48 -17.21 -7.83 -5.24
CA LYS A 48 -17.95 -8.80 -4.42
C LYS A 48 -18.41 -9.98 -5.25
N GLY A 49 -18.20 -11.19 -4.74
CA GLY A 49 -18.62 -12.42 -5.40
C GLY A 49 -18.09 -12.54 -6.84
N GLY A 50 -16.85 -12.12 -7.08
CA GLY A 50 -16.22 -12.19 -8.41
C GLY A 50 -16.57 -11.07 -9.39
N SER A 51 -17.37 -10.08 -8.99
CA SER A 51 -17.86 -9.02 -9.88
C SER A 51 -17.54 -7.62 -9.35
N VAL A 52 -17.33 -6.67 -10.27
CA VAL A 52 -17.31 -5.23 -9.94
C VAL A 52 -18.74 -4.82 -9.56
N VAL A 53 -18.98 -4.52 -8.29
CA VAL A 53 -20.30 -4.10 -7.79
C VAL A 53 -20.39 -2.59 -7.56
N TRP A 54 -19.24 -1.91 -7.52
CA TRP A 54 -19.15 -0.46 -7.40
C TRP A 54 -17.87 0.05 -8.04
N THR A 55 -17.95 1.23 -8.63
CA THR A 55 -16.81 1.97 -9.16
C THR A 55 -17.00 3.47 -8.99
N TYR A 56 -15.88 4.16 -8.84
CA TYR A 56 -15.78 5.62 -8.81
C TYR A 56 -14.45 6.04 -9.40
N THR A 57 -14.48 6.96 -10.36
CA THR A 57 -13.29 7.62 -10.90
C THR A 57 -13.23 9.03 -10.36
N HIS A 58 -12.17 9.35 -9.61
CA HIS A 58 -11.93 10.71 -9.14
C HIS A 58 -11.62 11.61 -10.34
N PRO A 59 -12.31 12.76 -10.49
CA PRO A 59 -12.15 13.60 -11.67
C PRO A 59 -10.88 14.47 -11.66
N ALA A 60 -10.12 14.49 -10.55
CA ALA A 60 -8.90 15.28 -10.46
C ALA A 60 -7.69 14.58 -11.09
N LYS A 61 -6.55 15.26 -10.99
CA LYS A 61 -5.26 14.77 -11.42
C LYS A 61 -4.48 14.25 -10.20
N GLY A 62 -3.50 13.40 -10.48
CA GLY A 62 -2.60 12.87 -9.50
C GLY A 62 -2.70 11.36 -9.41
N GLU A 63 -2.69 10.85 -8.18
CA GLU A 63 -2.66 9.43 -7.90
C GLU A 63 -3.42 9.08 -6.62
N ILE A 64 -4.17 7.97 -6.64
CA ILE A 64 -4.77 7.39 -5.43
C ILE A 64 -3.78 6.37 -4.86
N SER A 65 -3.01 6.79 -3.86
CA SER A 65 -2.00 5.97 -3.19
C SER A 65 -2.56 5.16 -2.01
N ASP A 66 -3.68 5.59 -1.42
CA ASP A 66 -4.27 4.94 -0.26
C ASP A 66 -5.79 5.13 -0.23
N ALA A 67 -6.50 4.06 0.14
CA ALA A 67 -7.95 4.07 0.26
C ALA A 67 -8.40 3.05 1.30
N VAL A 68 -9.38 3.45 2.11
CA VAL A 68 -9.94 2.65 3.19
C VAL A 68 -11.46 2.78 3.16
N MET A 69 -12.15 1.65 3.04
CA MET A 69 -13.59 1.57 3.27
C MET A 69 -13.85 1.33 4.77
N LEU A 70 -14.56 2.26 5.38
CA LEU A 70 -15.00 2.22 6.78
C LEU A 70 -16.12 1.18 6.95
N SER A 71 -16.41 0.83 8.20
CA SER A 71 -17.45 -0.16 8.53
C SER A 71 -18.86 0.20 8.09
N ASN A 72 -19.15 1.49 7.93
CA ASN A 72 -20.43 1.99 7.41
C ASN A 72 -20.48 2.01 5.87
N GLY A 73 -19.42 1.59 5.19
CA GLY A 73 -19.29 1.59 3.74
C GLY A 73 -18.76 2.90 3.15
N ASN A 74 -18.57 3.96 3.93
CA ASN A 74 -17.92 5.17 3.41
C ASN A 74 -16.47 4.88 3.03
N ILE A 75 -15.94 5.58 2.04
CA ILE A 75 -14.57 5.41 1.58
C ILE A 75 -13.79 6.70 1.82
N LEU A 76 -12.74 6.60 2.63
CA LEU A 76 -11.73 7.63 2.79
C LEU A 76 -10.57 7.28 1.85
N PHE A 77 -10.14 8.22 1.02
CA PHE A 77 -9.01 8.01 0.13
C PHE A 77 -8.11 9.25 0.09
N ALA A 78 -6.81 9.01 0.04
CA ALA A 78 -5.81 10.02 -0.24
C ALA A 78 -5.58 10.03 -1.75
N HIS A 79 -5.75 11.20 -2.34
CA HIS A 79 -5.28 11.51 -3.69
C HIS A 79 -4.11 12.49 -3.57
N GLN A 80 -3.22 12.53 -4.56
CA GLN A 80 -1.95 13.29 -4.48
C GLN A 80 -2.10 14.71 -3.93
N PHE A 81 -3.22 15.40 -4.19
CA PHE A 81 -3.46 16.79 -3.81
C PHE A 81 -4.53 16.97 -2.72
N GLY A 82 -4.95 15.90 -2.06
CA GLY A 82 -5.92 16.01 -0.98
C GLY A 82 -6.47 14.68 -0.45
N ILE A 83 -7.47 14.78 0.40
CA ILE A 83 -8.11 13.64 1.04
C ILE A 83 -9.61 13.83 0.92
N THR A 84 -10.31 12.80 0.48
CA THR A 84 -11.75 12.87 0.30
C THR A 84 -12.43 11.69 1.00
N LEU A 85 -13.52 11.98 1.70
CA LEU A 85 -14.43 11.00 2.26
C LEU A 85 -15.72 11.02 1.44
N ILE A 86 -16.12 9.87 0.89
CA ILE A 86 -17.35 9.71 0.11
C ILE A 86 -18.25 8.62 0.71
N ASP A 87 -19.55 8.71 0.43
CA ASP A 87 -20.48 7.60 0.66
C ASP A 87 -20.55 6.64 -0.55
N GLN A 88 -21.30 5.55 -0.41
CA GLN A 88 -21.53 4.57 -1.48
C GLN A 88 -22.33 5.14 -2.66
N GLN A 89 -23.03 6.26 -2.47
CA GLN A 89 -23.75 7.00 -3.53
C GLN A 89 -22.84 8.01 -4.24
N ARG A 90 -21.55 8.07 -3.87
CA ARG A 90 -20.51 8.97 -4.43
C ARG A 90 -20.69 10.43 -4.03
N ASN A 91 -21.46 10.71 -2.98
CA ASN A 91 -21.53 12.05 -2.42
C ASN A 91 -20.27 12.32 -1.61
N VAL A 92 -19.67 13.50 -1.81
CA VAL A 92 -18.57 13.97 -0.98
C VAL A 92 -19.12 14.38 0.39
N LEU A 93 -18.67 13.68 1.43
CA LEU A 93 -19.04 13.94 2.83
C LEU A 93 -18.06 14.89 3.50
N TRP A 94 -16.79 14.85 3.10
CA TRP A 94 -15.73 15.72 3.58
C TRP A 94 -14.57 15.73 2.58
N ASN A 95 -13.87 16.85 2.45
CA ASN A 95 -12.68 17.01 1.62
C ASN A 95 -11.67 17.93 2.31
N TYR A 96 -10.38 17.64 2.11
CA TYR A 96 -9.26 18.49 2.49
C TYR A 96 -8.26 18.56 1.34
N ASP A 97 -8.02 19.75 0.81
CA ASP A 97 -6.98 19.99 -0.18
C ASP A 97 -5.69 20.38 0.53
N VAL A 98 -4.58 19.75 0.17
CA VAL A 98 -3.28 20.15 0.73
C VAL A 98 -2.82 21.49 0.12
N PRO A 99 -2.03 22.30 0.85
CA PRO A 99 -1.54 23.57 0.31
C PRO A 99 -0.69 23.38 -0.95
N ASP A 100 -0.68 24.36 -1.86
CA ASP A 100 0.14 24.32 -3.09
C ASP A 100 1.59 23.91 -2.82
N GLY A 101 2.11 23.01 -3.66
CA GLY A 101 3.47 22.48 -3.52
C GLY A 101 3.62 21.39 -2.45
N ASN A 102 2.53 20.96 -1.81
CA ASN A 102 2.49 19.81 -0.91
C ASN A 102 1.75 18.65 -1.57
N GLU A 103 1.97 17.45 -1.05
CA GLU A 103 1.28 16.23 -1.49
C GLU A 103 0.79 15.43 -0.27
N VAL A 104 -0.16 14.54 -0.48
CA VAL A 104 -0.58 13.55 0.51
C VAL A 104 -0.84 12.22 -0.17
N HIS A 105 -0.35 11.14 0.44
CA HIS A 105 -0.47 9.79 -0.13
C HIS A 105 -1.08 8.77 0.83
N THR A 106 -1.35 9.16 2.07
CA THR A 106 -1.95 8.27 3.07
C THR A 106 -2.91 9.03 3.97
N ALA A 107 -4.01 8.35 4.31
CA ALA A 107 -4.99 8.84 5.26
C ALA A 107 -5.54 7.68 6.09
N VAL A 108 -5.57 7.85 7.40
CA VAL A 108 -6.02 6.86 8.38
C VAL A 108 -7.25 7.40 9.11
N PRO A 109 -8.43 6.76 8.98
CA PRO A 109 -9.58 7.13 9.80
C PRO A 109 -9.33 6.74 11.26
N ILE A 110 -9.70 7.61 12.20
CA ILE A 110 -9.66 7.35 13.64
C ILE A 110 -11.08 7.61 14.18
N GLY A 111 -11.75 6.53 14.55
CA GLY A 111 -13.16 6.53 14.88
C GLY A 111 -14.00 7.11 13.74
N ASN A 112 -15.10 7.78 14.11
CA ASN A 112 -16.04 8.35 13.14
C ASN A 112 -15.77 9.81 12.81
N ASN A 113 -14.81 10.45 13.49
CA ASN A 113 -14.70 11.90 13.54
C ASN A 113 -13.30 12.43 13.25
N HIS A 114 -12.28 11.59 13.14
CA HIS A 114 -10.92 12.04 12.94
C HIS A 114 -10.27 11.37 11.73
N VAL A 115 -9.38 12.11 11.09
CA VAL A 115 -8.49 11.59 10.05
C VAL A 115 -7.07 12.01 10.40
N LEU A 116 -6.16 11.04 10.43
CA LEU A 116 -4.72 11.27 10.48
C LEU A 116 -4.16 11.14 9.07
N PHE A 117 -3.27 12.05 8.69
CA PHE A 117 -2.55 11.97 7.41
C PHE A 117 -1.15 12.55 7.52
N VAL A 118 -0.34 12.27 6.51
CA VAL A 118 1.03 12.81 6.38
C VAL A 118 1.06 13.73 5.18
N GLN A 119 1.36 15.00 5.43
CA GLN A 119 1.58 16.00 4.39
C GLN A 119 3.05 16.01 4.00
N ASN A 120 3.33 15.66 2.75
CA ASN A 120 4.62 15.84 2.12
C ASN A 120 4.80 17.33 1.77
N GLY A 121 6.00 17.86 1.93
CA GLY A 121 6.29 19.25 1.61
C GLY A 121 7.69 19.68 2.01
N LYS A 122 7.99 20.98 1.83
CA LYS A 122 9.24 21.57 2.36
C LYS A 122 9.33 21.45 3.89
N ILE A 123 8.17 21.54 4.54
CA ILE A 123 7.97 21.20 5.95
C ILE A 123 6.92 20.09 5.97
N ALA A 124 7.37 18.85 6.15
CA ALA A 124 6.48 17.71 6.22
C ALA A 124 5.87 17.58 7.60
N LYS A 125 4.61 17.17 7.66
CA LYS A 125 3.83 17.12 8.92
C LYS A 125 2.98 15.87 9.01
N VAL A 126 2.84 15.34 10.22
CA VAL A 126 1.71 14.50 10.60
C VAL A 126 0.61 15.40 11.12
N ILE A 127 -0.61 15.23 10.63
CA ILE A 127 -1.77 16.06 10.99
C ILE A 127 -2.93 15.16 11.39
N VAL A 128 -3.64 15.51 12.47
CA VAL A 128 -4.92 14.92 12.84
C VAL A 128 -6.00 16.00 12.82
N ILE A 129 -7.00 15.81 11.96
CA ILE A 129 -8.13 16.72 11.79
C ILE A 129 -9.41 16.08 12.29
N ASN A 130 -10.21 16.85 13.03
CA ASN A 130 -11.58 16.50 13.36
C ASN A 130 -12.49 16.89 12.19
N ILE A 131 -12.97 15.91 11.44
CA ILE A 131 -13.74 16.13 10.21
C ILE A 131 -15.16 16.64 10.45
N LYS A 132 -15.66 16.63 11.70
CA LYS A 132 -16.95 17.24 12.04
C LYS A 132 -16.85 18.74 12.27
N THR A 133 -15.72 19.21 12.78
CA THR A 133 -15.48 20.62 13.10
C THR A 133 -14.51 21.30 12.14
N ASN A 134 -13.85 20.51 11.28
CA ASN A 134 -12.77 20.91 10.38
C ASN A 134 -11.57 21.55 11.11
N LYS A 135 -11.31 21.13 12.35
CA LYS A 135 -10.22 21.65 13.18
C LYS A 135 -9.04 20.68 13.23
N VAL A 136 -7.85 21.19 12.98
CA VAL A 136 -6.60 20.48 13.30
C VAL A 136 -6.50 20.41 14.82
N GLU A 137 -6.51 19.19 15.36
CA GLU A 137 -6.40 18.95 16.80
C GLU A 137 -4.99 18.54 17.22
N LYS A 138 -4.18 18.10 16.25
CA LYS A 138 -2.78 17.74 16.46
C LYS A 138 -1.99 17.90 15.17
N GLU A 139 -0.79 18.46 15.29
CA GLU A 139 0.21 18.44 14.23
C GLU A 139 1.62 18.40 14.83
N PHE A 140 2.55 17.79 14.10
CA PHE A 140 3.99 17.88 14.38
C PHE A 140 4.78 17.64 13.09
N GLU A 141 5.98 18.20 13.04
CA GLU A 141 6.88 18.04 11.90
C GLU A 141 7.57 16.67 11.92
N VAL A 142 7.82 16.12 10.73
CA VAL A 142 8.62 14.91 10.54
C VAL A 142 9.77 15.18 9.58
N PRO A 143 10.95 14.57 9.78
CA PRO A 143 12.12 14.82 8.95
C PRO A 143 11.93 14.26 7.53
N VAL A 144 12.58 14.91 6.57
CA VAL A 144 12.67 14.51 5.16
C VAL A 144 14.12 14.57 4.71
N GLY A 145 14.49 13.73 3.75
CA GLY A 145 15.85 13.67 3.21
C GLY A 145 16.15 14.85 2.29
N ASN A 146 15.20 15.23 1.43
CA ASN A 146 15.35 16.39 0.55
C ASN A 146 14.06 17.24 0.53
N PRO A 147 14.03 18.39 1.25
CA PRO A 147 12.88 19.28 1.29
C PRO A 147 12.45 19.85 -0.08
N GLU A 148 13.35 19.89 -1.07
CA GLU A 148 13.05 20.37 -2.42
C GLU A 148 12.44 19.27 -3.33
N GLN A 149 12.37 18.02 -2.86
CA GLN A 149 11.76 16.90 -3.55
C GLN A 149 10.59 16.37 -2.72
N VAL A 150 9.38 16.85 -3.00
CA VAL A 150 8.17 16.56 -2.21
C VAL A 150 7.62 15.16 -2.50
N HIS A 151 7.59 14.78 -3.78
CA HIS A 151 6.98 13.54 -4.22
C HIS A 151 7.57 12.27 -3.58
N PRO A 152 8.90 12.10 -3.43
CA PRO A 152 9.46 10.86 -2.91
C PRO A 152 9.56 10.78 -1.38
N GLN A 153 8.91 11.68 -0.61
CA GLN A 153 9.07 11.70 0.85
C GLN A 153 8.36 10.53 1.54
N PHE A 154 7.02 10.49 1.42
CA PHE A 154 6.18 9.51 2.09
C PHE A 154 5.13 8.91 1.15
N ARG A 155 4.80 7.63 1.38
CA ARG A 155 3.65 6.97 0.73
C ARG A 155 2.67 6.38 1.71
N HIS A 156 3.15 5.73 2.76
CA HIS A 156 2.29 4.92 3.61
C HIS A 156 2.57 5.09 5.10
N ALA A 157 1.48 5.19 5.88
CA ALA A 157 1.52 5.25 7.31
C ALA A 157 0.33 4.48 7.91
N ARG A 158 0.53 3.86 9.07
CA ARG A 158 -0.55 3.15 9.80
C ARG A 158 -0.42 3.33 11.30
N LEU A 159 -1.54 3.22 12.01
CA LEU A 159 -1.55 3.22 13.46
C LEU A 159 -1.31 1.81 14.00
N THR A 160 -0.50 1.72 15.05
CA THR A 160 -0.29 0.47 15.79
C THR A 160 -1.37 0.27 16.85
N ASN A 161 -1.46 -0.93 17.42
CA ASN A 161 -2.34 -1.20 18.56
C ASN A 161 -2.00 -0.38 19.82
N ASN A 162 -0.79 0.16 19.91
CA ASN A 162 -0.35 1.02 21.01
C ASN A 162 -0.82 2.47 20.85
N GLY A 163 -1.42 2.81 19.71
CA GLY A 163 -1.86 4.16 19.39
C GLY A 163 -0.73 5.10 18.99
N THR A 164 0.30 4.54 18.37
CA THR A 164 1.46 5.20 17.77
C THR A 164 1.35 5.11 16.25
N LEU A 165 2.10 5.95 15.53
CA LEU A 165 2.13 5.99 14.07
C LEU A 165 3.41 5.32 13.57
N ILE A 166 3.30 4.33 12.70
CA ILE A 166 4.43 3.86 11.91
C ILE A 166 4.40 4.49 10.52
N LEU A 167 5.53 5.04 10.09
CA LEU A 167 5.66 5.85 8.88
C LEU A 167 6.84 5.36 8.03
N ALA A 168 6.59 5.13 6.74
CA ALA A 168 7.63 4.86 5.76
C ALA A 168 8.21 6.16 5.21
N HIS A 169 9.45 6.49 5.60
CA HIS A 169 10.24 7.59 5.01
C HIS A 169 11.03 7.05 3.80
N MET A 170 10.50 7.26 2.61
CA MET A 170 11.10 6.72 1.39
C MET A 170 12.41 7.41 1.02
N ASP A 171 12.50 8.73 1.21
CA ASP A 171 13.68 9.52 0.88
C ASP A 171 14.78 9.48 1.97
N LEU A 172 14.42 9.10 3.20
CA LEU A 172 15.37 8.80 4.27
C LEU A 172 15.74 7.32 4.36
N HIS A 173 15.11 6.46 3.56
CA HIS A 173 15.42 5.03 3.54
C HIS A 173 15.19 4.35 4.88
N GLU A 174 14.13 4.74 5.60
CA GLU A 174 13.85 4.23 6.93
C GLU A 174 12.34 4.14 7.23
N ILE A 175 12.03 3.37 8.25
CA ILE A 175 10.72 3.34 8.90
C ILE A 175 10.90 3.92 10.28
N VAL A 176 10.00 4.82 10.67
CA VAL A 176 10.02 5.43 12.01
C VAL A 176 8.67 5.26 12.67
N GLU A 177 8.68 4.86 13.94
CA GLU A 177 7.50 4.87 14.80
C GLU A 177 7.51 6.14 15.66
N TYR A 178 6.43 6.91 15.57
CA TYR A 178 6.21 8.12 16.34
C TYR A 178 5.10 7.92 17.38
N ASN A 179 5.33 8.42 18.59
CA ASN A 179 4.25 8.55 19.55
C ASN A 179 3.33 9.74 19.21
N SER A 180 2.23 9.90 19.97
CA SER A 180 1.28 10.99 19.73
C SER A 180 1.83 12.39 19.98
N ASP A 181 3.00 12.54 20.59
CA ASP A 181 3.63 13.84 20.83
C ASP A 181 4.68 14.18 19.76
N GLY A 182 4.78 13.36 18.70
CA GLY A 182 5.72 13.55 17.61
C GLY A 182 7.13 13.08 17.92
N LYS A 183 7.35 12.37 19.04
CA LYS A 183 8.65 11.79 19.37
C LYS A 183 8.83 10.47 18.63
N ALA A 184 9.94 10.35 17.89
CA ALA A 184 10.41 9.06 17.38
C ALA A 184 10.78 8.14 18.55
N ILE A 185 10.16 6.95 18.60
CA ILE A 185 10.34 5.96 19.68
C ILE A 185 10.99 4.66 19.19
N TRP A 186 11.02 4.45 17.88
CA TRP A 186 11.69 3.33 17.22
C TRP A 186 11.99 3.70 15.76
N SER A 187 13.06 3.15 15.19
CA SER A 187 13.36 3.29 13.77
C SER A 187 14.11 2.08 13.22
N LEU A 188 14.05 1.91 11.89
CA LEU A 188 14.73 0.85 11.16
C LEU A 188 15.12 1.33 9.76
N ASN A 189 16.38 1.14 9.38
CA ASN A 189 16.86 1.42 8.03
C ASN A 189 16.32 0.36 7.05
N VAL A 190 15.60 0.79 6.02
CA VAL A 190 15.08 -0.05 4.94
C VAL A 190 15.29 0.70 3.61
N PRO A 191 16.35 0.39 2.85
CA PRO A 191 16.78 1.15 1.68
C PRO A 191 15.71 1.40 0.61
N GLN A 192 14.80 0.46 0.38
CA GLN A 192 13.83 0.55 -0.71
C GLN A 192 12.39 0.61 -0.20
N VAL A 193 12.18 1.02 1.06
CA VAL A 193 10.85 1.07 1.66
C VAL A 193 9.86 1.87 0.81
N TRP A 194 8.64 1.34 0.73
CA TRP A 194 7.49 2.06 0.21
C TRP A 194 6.33 1.99 1.21
N GLY A 195 6.00 0.78 1.66
CA GLY A 195 4.84 0.50 2.50
C GLY A 195 5.18 -0.23 3.78
N VAL A 196 4.44 0.06 4.85
CA VAL A 196 4.61 -0.56 6.15
C VAL A 196 3.27 -0.89 6.81
N THR A 197 3.11 -2.15 7.20
CA THR A 197 1.91 -2.64 7.88
C THR A 197 2.28 -3.17 9.27
N PRO A 198 1.82 -2.55 10.37
CA PRO A 198 2.01 -3.09 11.71
C PRO A 198 1.18 -4.37 11.88
N LEU A 199 1.76 -5.37 12.55
CA LEU A 199 1.14 -6.68 12.78
C LEU A 199 0.65 -6.84 14.22
N LYS A 200 -0.32 -7.76 14.41
CA LYS A 200 -0.93 -8.04 15.74
C LYS A 200 0.09 -8.51 16.79
N ASN A 201 1.18 -9.15 16.37
CA ASN A 201 2.28 -9.60 17.23
C ASN A 201 3.29 -8.50 17.58
N GLY A 202 3.06 -7.26 17.12
CA GLY A 202 3.99 -6.15 17.29
C GLY A 202 5.09 -6.08 16.24
N ASN A 203 5.20 -7.04 15.32
CA ASN A 203 6.15 -6.94 14.21
C ASN A 203 5.66 -5.95 13.15
N VAL A 204 6.52 -5.65 12.17
CA VAL A 204 6.19 -4.79 11.04
C VAL A 204 6.44 -5.55 9.74
N LEU A 205 5.46 -5.52 8.83
CA LEU A 205 5.58 -6.09 7.50
C LEU A 205 5.85 -4.97 6.51
N VAL A 206 6.98 -5.06 5.81
CA VAL A 206 7.54 -3.98 5.02
C VAL A 206 7.62 -4.42 3.57
N ALA A 207 7.14 -3.58 2.66
CA ALA A 207 7.25 -3.78 1.23
C ALA A 207 8.29 -2.80 0.65
N GLU A 208 9.17 -3.36 -0.18
CA GLU A 208 10.22 -2.62 -0.86
C GLU A 208 9.90 -2.49 -2.35
N GLU A 209 9.90 -1.28 -2.89
CA GLU A 209 9.38 -1.07 -4.25
C GLU A 209 10.41 -1.45 -5.32
N ARG A 210 11.67 -1.01 -5.18
CA ARG A 210 12.66 -1.18 -6.26
C ARG A 210 13.25 -2.58 -6.35
N ILE A 211 13.01 -3.40 -5.33
CA ILE A 211 13.34 -4.82 -5.29
C ILE A 211 12.05 -5.55 -4.90
N PRO A 212 11.53 -6.52 -5.67
CA PRO A 212 10.27 -7.20 -5.32
C PRO A 212 10.49 -8.07 -4.07
N GLN A 213 10.42 -7.44 -2.90
CA GLN A 213 10.76 -7.99 -1.59
C GLN A 213 9.78 -7.48 -0.54
N VAL A 214 9.33 -8.40 0.31
CA VAL A 214 8.59 -8.10 1.54
C VAL A 214 9.29 -8.79 2.69
N GLU A 215 9.48 -8.08 3.79
CA GLU A 215 10.11 -8.60 4.99
C GLU A 215 9.27 -8.29 6.23
N GLU A 216 9.19 -9.25 7.14
CA GLU A 216 8.66 -9.06 8.47
C GLU A 216 9.84 -8.85 9.42
N TYR A 217 9.89 -7.68 10.06
CA TYR A 217 10.89 -7.36 11.06
C TYR A 217 10.28 -7.46 12.45
N ASP A 218 11.01 -8.05 13.38
CA ASP A 218 10.69 -7.94 14.80
C ASP A 218 11.11 -6.57 15.36
N GLN A 219 10.73 -6.30 16.60
CA GLN A 219 11.02 -5.04 17.29
C GLN A 219 12.52 -4.78 17.52
N THR A 220 13.37 -5.80 17.37
CA THR A 220 14.84 -5.64 17.43
C THR A 220 15.45 -5.29 16.07
N GLY A 221 14.64 -5.23 15.02
CA GLY A 221 15.09 -4.99 13.64
C GLY A 221 15.57 -6.25 12.93
N LYS A 222 15.30 -7.45 13.48
CA LYS A 222 15.68 -8.71 12.83
C LYS A 222 14.58 -9.16 11.87
N VAL A 223 14.98 -9.55 10.66
CA VAL A 223 14.10 -10.23 9.71
C VAL A 223 13.71 -11.60 10.26
N VAL A 224 12.42 -11.80 10.52
CA VAL A 224 11.84 -13.06 11.02
C VAL A 224 11.02 -13.80 9.95
N TRP A 225 10.65 -13.12 8.88
CA TRP A 225 10.09 -13.71 7.67
C TRP A 225 10.46 -12.84 6.47
N SER A 226 10.64 -13.45 5.30
CA SER A 226 10.89 -12.73 4.06
C SER A 226 10.27 -13.45 2.88
N TYR A 227 9.91 -12.69 1.85
CA TYR A 227 9.48 -13.20 0.57
C TYR A 227 10.03 -12.31 -0.53
N SER A 228 10.49 -12.93 -1.61
CA SER A 228 11.03 -12.18 -2.74
C SER A 228 10.47 -12.72 -4.04
N GLY A 229 10.43 -11.89 -5.09
CA GLY A 229 10.01 -12.30 -6.42
C GLY A 229 10.83 -13.48 -6.99
N LYS A 230 12.02 -13.75 -6.44
CA LYS A 230 12.85 -14.92 -6.81
C LYS A 230 12.20 -16.26 -6.45
N GLU A 231 11.27 -16.26 -5.49
CA GLU A 231 10.50 -17.45 -5.09
C GLU A 231 9.48 -17.87 -6.17
N LEU A 232 9.23 -17.02 -7.18
CA LEU A 232 8.26 -17.26 -8.27
C LEU A 232 8.92 -17.12 -9.65
N PRO A 233 9.83 -18.05 -10.01
CA PRO A 233 10.39 -18.06 -11.35
C PRO A 233 9.27 -18.18 -12.40
N GLY A 234 9.29 -17.31 -13.41
CA GLY A 234 8.27 -17.22 -14.45
C GLY A 234 7.27 -16.08 -14.28
N PHE A 235 7.20 -15.45 -13.10
CA PHE A 235 6.46 -14.21 -12.92
C PHE A 235 7.36 -13.00 -13.18
N LYS A 236 6.78 -11.97 -13.80
CA LYS A 236 7.36 -10.63 -13.82
C LYS A 236 6.71 -9.82 -12.72
N PHE A 237 7.54 -9.05 -12.01
CA PHE A 237 7.12 -8.11 -10.99
C PHE A 237 7.59 -6.70 -11.40
N GLY A 238 6.77 -5.70 -11.06
CA GLY A 238 7.14 -4.29 -11.08
C GLY A 238 7.64 -3.92 -9.69
N GLY A 239 6.97 -2.97 -9.04
CA GLY A 239 7.31 -2.52 -7.70
C GLY A 239 6.37 -3.08 -6.63
N TRP A 240 6.91 -3.65 -5.55
CA TRP A 240 6.08 -4.12 -4.44
C TRP A 240 5.85 -2.98 -3.46
N GLN A 241 4.67 -2.37 -3.53
CA GLN A 241 4.35 -1.18 -2.73
C GLN A 241 3.77 -1.56 -1.37
N MET A 242 2.91 -2.57 -1.31
CA MET A 242 2.12 -2.92 -0.11
C MET A 242 2.10 -4.41 0.19
N ALA A 243 2.01 -4.76 1.48
CA ALA A 243 1.80 -6.13 1.91
C ALA A 243 0.92 -6.21 3.17
N TYR A 244 0.11 -7.27 3.25
CA TYR A 244 -0.88 -7.48 4.31
C TYR A 244 -0.86 -8.93 4.78
N ARG A 245 -0.77 -9.14 6.10
CA ARG A 245 -0.97 -10.46 6.72
C ARG A 245 -2.45 -10.68 6.98
N LEU A 246 -3.02 -11.71 6.39
CA LEU A 246 -4.40 -12.13 6.61
C LEU A 246 -4.56 -12.92 7.91
N ASP A 247 -5.80 -13.06 8.40
CA ASP A 247 -6.10 -13.79 9.64
C ASP A 247 -5.75 -15.30 9.57
N ASN A 248 -5.82 -15.91 8.39
CA ASN A 248 -5.34 -17.28 8.17
C ASN A 248 -3.81 -17.40 8.19
N GLY A 249 -3.10 -16.26 8.22
CA GLY A 249 -1.66 -16.12 8.22
C GLY A 249 -1.00 -16.17 6.84
N ASN A 250 -1.78 -16.13 5.76
CA ASN A 250 -1.26 -15.86 4.42
C ASN A 250 -0.88 -14.39 4.29
N THR A 251 -0.01 -14.08 3.33
CA THR A 251 0.42 -12.72 3.03
C THR A 251 -0.04 -12.34 1.62
N ILE A 252 -0.84 -11.28 1.50
CA ILE A 252 -1.13 -10.62 0.22
C ILE A 252 -0.04 -9.58 -0.04
N ILE A 253 0.48 -9.55 -1.26
CA ILE A 253 1.54 -8.64 -1.70
C ILE A 253 1.08 -7.94 -2.98
N ASN A 254 1.14 -6.62 -2.97
CA ASN A 254 0.92 -5.77 -4.12
C ASN A 254 2.10 -5.87 -5.10
N ASN A 255 1.79 -5.82 -6.38
CA ASN A 255 2.75 -5.67 -7.44
C ASN A 255 2.31 -4.52 -8.37
N TRP A 256 2.67 -3.31 -8.00
CA TRP A 256 2.48 -2.13 -8.82
C TRP A 256 3.25 -2.25 -10.13
N THR A 257 2.67 -1.71 -11.20
CA THR A 257 3.30 -1.67 -12.51
C THR A 257 3.07 -0.33 -13.16
N GLY A 258 4.11 0.19 -13.80
CA GLY A 258 4.04 1.48 -14.50
C GLY A 258 2.99 1.51 -15.60
N LYS A 259 2.55 2.72 -15.92
CA LYS A 259 1.47 3.02 -16.88
C LYS A 259 1.63 2.24 -18.18
N GLY A 260 0.57 1.52 -18.57
CA GLY A 260 0.49 0.76 -19.83
C GLY A 260 1.06 -0.65 -19.78
N ASN A 261 1.71 -1.08 -18.70
CA ASN A 261 2.21 -2.45 -18.58
C ASN A 261 1.13 -3.41 -18.04
N LYS A 262 0.31 -3.96 -18.93
CA LYS A 262 -0.79 -4.90 -18.61
C LYS A 262 -0.36 -6.38 -18.47
N THR A 263 0.93 -6.62 -18.27
CA THR A 263 1.48 -8.00 -18.29
C THR A 263 1.53 -8.65 -16.91
N PRO A 264 2.08 -8.00 -15.87
CA PRO A 264 2.27 -8.62 -14.56
C PRO A 264 0.95 -8.90 -13.82
N VAL A 265 1.00 -9.70 -12.77
CA VAL A 265 -0.11 -9.80 -11.80
C VAL A 265 -0.17 -8.51 -10.98
N GLN A 266 -1.35 -8.08 -10.55
CA GLN A 266 -1.51 -6.91 -9.65
C GLN A 266 -1.28 -7.27 -8.18
N PHE A 267 -1.68 -8.47 -7.77
CA PHE A 267 -1.46 -8.98 -6.42
C PHE A 267 -1.13 -10.46 -6.44
N ILE A 268 -0.40 -10.91 -5.42
CA ILE A 268 -0.19 -12.32 -5.10
C ILE A 268 -0.57 -12.58 -3.66
N GLU A 269 -0.99 -13.80 -3.35
CA GLU A 269 -1.16 -14.30 -1.99
C GLU A 269 -0.31 -15.55 -1.80
N VAL A 270 0.48 -15.55 -0.73
CA VAL A 270 1.35 -16.66 -0.38
C VAL A 270 1.00 -17.19 0.99
N ASN A 271 1.01 -18.51 1.14
CA ASN A 271 0.76 -19.13 2.44
C ASN A 271 2.00 -19.09 3.34
N LYS A 272 1.87 -19.57 4.59
CA LYS A 272 2.97 -19.63 5.57
C LYS A 272 4.19 -20.42 5.08
N GLN A 273 3.97 -21.39 4.17
CA GLN A 273 5.03 -22.17 3.52
C GLN A 273 5.59 -21.49 2.26
N LYS A 274 5.29 -20.19 2.05
CA LYS A 274 5.70 -19.37 0.91
C LYS A 274 5.20 -19.86 -0.45
N LYS A 275 4.18 -20.72 -0.48
CA LYS A 275 3.57 -21.18 -1.74
C LYS A 275 2.55 -20.15 -2.21
N LEU A 276 2.60 -19.82 -3.50
CA LEU A 276 1.58 -19.01 -4.16
C LEU A 276 0.25 -19.76 -4.18
N VAL A 277 -0.78 -19.19 -3.54
CA VAL A 277 -2.12 -19.78 -3.43
C VAL A 277 -3.17 -19.01 -4.23
N TRP A 278 -2.93 -17.72 -4.48
CA TRP A 278 -3.76 -16.87 -5.33
C TRP A 278 -2.91 -15.81 -6.02
N ALA A 279 -3.31 -15.40 -7.22
CA ALA A 279 -2.86 -14.14 -7.78
C ALA A 279 -3.98 -13.43 -8.54
N LEU A 280 -3.99 -12.11 -8.44
CA LEU A 280 -4.89 -11.24 -9.19
C LEU A 280 -4.24 -10.82 -10.49
N ARG A 281 -4.86 -11.19 -11.62
CA ARG A 281 -4.53 -10.66 -12.94
C ARG A 281 -5.81 -10.18 -13.63
N SER A 282 -6.11 -8.89 -13.55
CA SER A 282 -7.37 -8.31 -14.06
C SER A 282 -7.11 -7.09 -14.94
N TRP A 283 -6.66 -7.34 -16.17
CA TRP A 283 -6.31 -6.32 -17.16
C TRP A 283 -7.27 -6.21 -18.34
N ASP A 284 -8.25 -7.10 -18.35
CA ASP A 284 -9.20 -7.29 -19.44
C ASP A 284 -10.62 -7.02 -18.94
N GLN A 285 -11.48 -6.59 -19.85
CA GLN A 285 -12.91 -6.40 -19.57
C GLN A 285 -13.57 -7.74 -19.16
N PRO A 286 -14.60 -7.73 -18.30
CA PRO A 286 -15.39 -6.57 -17.86
C PRO A 286 -14.84 -5.84 -16.62
N ALA A 287 -13.78 -6.34 -16.00
CA ALA A 287 -13.26 -5.74 -14.77
C ALA A 287 -12.17 -4.69 -15.03
N ASP A 288 -11.13 -5.02 -15.82
CA ASP A 288 -9.96 -4.17 -16.13
C ASP A 288 -9.60 -3.19 -14.99
N LEU A 289 -9.09 -3.73 -13.89
CA LEU A 289 -8.87 -2.96 -12.66
C LEU A 289 -7.70 -1.98 -12.78
N GLY A 290 -6.95 -2.02 -13.89
CA GLY A 290 -5.78 -1.20 -14.10
C GLY A 290 -4.64 -1.55 -13.13
N PRO A 291 -3.66 -0.65 -12.96
CA PRO A 291 -2.59 -0.79 -11.98
C PRO A 291 -3.11 -0.84 -10.54
N SER A 292 -2.30 -1.36 -9.63
CA SER A 292 -2.65 -1.57 -8.23
C SER A 292 -1.68 -0.89 -7.29
N THR A 293 -2.20 -0.35 -6.20
CA THR A 293 -1.40 0.08 -5.04
C THR A 293 -2.00 -0.50 -3.76
N ILE A 294 -3.29 -0.28 -3.52
CA ILE A 294 -3.99 -0.71 -2.31
C ILE A 294 -5.04 -1.78 -2.61
N LEU A 295 -5.16 -2.76 -1.72
CA LEU A 295 -6.26 -3.70 -1.67
C LEU A 295 -6.66 -3.89 -0.21
N GLN A 296 -7.93 -3.66 0.10
CA GLN A 296 -8.49 -3.91 1.42
C GLN A 296 -9.51 -5.04 1.31
N ILE A 297 -9.23 -6.16 1.96
CA ILE A 297 -10.19 -7.26 2.10
C ILE A 297 -11.42 -6.75 2.85
N ILE A 298 -12.59 -6.97 2.25
CA ILE A 298 -13.87 -6.60 2.82
C ILE A 298 -14.40 -7.81 3.56
N ASP A 299 -14.38 -7.73 4.88
CA ASP A 299 -15.06 -8.67 5.74
C ASP A 299 -15.93 -7.91 6.76
N ASN A 300 -16.99 -8.57 7.25
CA ASN A 300 -17.95 -7.92 8.15
C ASN A 300 -17.39 -7.61 9.55
N LYS A 301 -16.21 -8.10 9.90
CA LYS A 301 -15.56 -7.94 11.21
C LYS A 301 -14.56 -6.78 11.22
N ASN A 302 -13.98 -6.45 10.06
CA ASN A 302 -12.96 -5.42 9.95
C ASN A 302 -13.58 -4.03 10.20
N ARG A 303 -12.92 -3.25 11.05
CA ARG A 303 -13.29 -1.90 11.47
C ARG A 303 -12.02 -1.06 11.39
N PRO A 304 -11.58 -0.65 10.19
CA PRO A 304 -10.29 0.02 10.02
C PRO A 304 -10.20 1.34 10.79
N GLU A 305 -11.34 1.97 11.07
CA GLU A 305 -11.43 3.16 11.89
C GLU A 305 -11.35 2.90 13.40
N ASN A 306 -11.44 1.64 13.85
CA ASN A 306 -11.34 1.28 15.27
C ASN A 306 -9.86 1.23 15.73
N VAL A 307 -9.21 2.37 15.61
CA VAL A 307 -7.82 2.63 16.00
C VAL A 307 -7.78 3.89 16.86
N ARG A 308 -6.62 4.23 17.40
CA ARG A 308 -6.42 5.44 18.19
C ARG A 308 -5.06 6.04 17.92
N PHE A 309 -4.89 7.33 18.17
CA PHE A 309 -3.58 7.98 18.19
C PHE A 309 -3.42 8.77 19.49
N GLY A 310 -2.62 8.24 20.42
CA GLY A 310 -2.62 8.71 21.81
C GLY A 310 -4.01 8.61 22.43
N ASN A 311 -4.60 9.77 22.75
CA ASN A 311 -5.94 9.89 23.33
C ASN A 311 -7.06 10.10 22.31
N ILE A 312 -6.72 10.33 21.03
CA ILE A 312 -7.72 10.53 19.95
C ILE A 312 -8.27 9.16 19.53
N ARG A 313 -9.61 9.04 19.49
CA ARG A 313 -10.36 7.81 19.21
C ARG A 313 -11.54 8.09 18.28
#